data_AF-A0A847LBL0-F1
#
_entry.id   AF-A0A847LBL0-F1
#
_cell.length_a   1.000
_cell.length_b   1.000
_cell.length_c   1.000
_cell.angle_alpha   90.00
_cell.angle_beta   90.00
_cell.angle_gamma   90.00
#
_symmetry.space_group_name_H-M   'P 1'
#
loop_
_entity.id
_entity.type
_entity.pdbx_description
1 polymer ?
#
loop_
_entity_poly.entity_id
_entity_poly.type
_entity_poly.pdbx_seq_one_letter_code
_entity_poly.pdbx_strand_id
1 'polypeptide(L)'
;MQNYYQLFGVPDFAPQEEIQKAFNKRYADLFTSGSPLANIPHLKELKDAFDILADPASRAEYDARLRAFLQDLEIQYGKAVDALAAGQYDEAIALLKDCLKINPREPEFYETIGLAYQLADRPDEAIKFFQQGLQLNVRNPVFHRYLGDIYRARHDDDKADTHFLDAAEGFKEILKVDPKNYQAMEQLADTYAKMHWYEEALEVLEKLIEQHPYKADYHRDLGGVLYELDRLEESEIHLLEALRNSPGDSSSLLYLGLVYFKRRLLTLAIQTLGESLASKPDQPEVVSLVEKIREIQGEVGRTVEEIIYDASPDAMVEGLVKWYNAETGIGVLTCPEYAEVLLHFSALKPQDQETLSKGDAVRFGVVKDKVGPVAVQIERIDLAKDGDTLPGVIIRFDPKRKIGVIKTTTDREIVFPFSSLTQDLLEKLELNMEVLFETKSTLGISDEPIEQAINIRPRKKKGGKKPPAPPPPDGK
;
A
#
# COMPACT_ATOMS: atom_id res chain seq x y z
N MET A 1 29.65 -40.28 -27.45
CA MET A 1 28.56 -41.17 -27.92
C MET A 1 27.97 -40.50 -29.14
N GLN A 2 28.00 -41.15 -30.31
CA GLN A 2 27.23 -40.66 -31.47
C GLN A 2 25.75 -40.64 -31.09
N ASN A 3 25.03 -39.60 -31.50
CA ASN A 3 23.58 -39.51 -31.29
C ASN A 3 22.92 -40.74 -31.95
N TYR A 4 21.92 -41.37 -31.31
CA TYR A 4 21.23 -42.54 -31.87
C TYR A 4 20.67 -42.26 -33.28
N TYR A 5 20.27 -41.02 -33.56
CA TYR A 5 19.88 -40.57 -34.90
C TYR A 5 21.00 -40.75 -35.94
N GLN A 6 22.24 -40.38 -35.58
CA GLN A 6 23.42 -40.60 -36.43
C GLN A 6 23.76 -42.09 -36.58
N LEU A 7 23.53 -42.90 -35.53
CA LEU A 7 23.70 -44.35 -35.57
C LEU A 7 22.70 -45.03 -36.52
N PHE A 8 21.53 -44.44 -36.78
CA PHE A 8 20.57 -44.96 -37.75
C PHE A 8 20.57 -44.20 -39.08
N GLY A 9 21.38 -43.14 -39.20
CA GLY A 9 21.47 -42.30 -40.40
C GLY A 9 20.19 -41.50 -40.67
N VAL A 10 19.44 -41.16 -39.62
CA VAL A 10 18.25 -40.32 -39.68
C VAL A 10 18.57 -38.91 -39.17
N PRO A 11 17.83 -37.87 -39.61
CA PRO A 11 17.97 -36.53 -39.06
C PRO A 11 17.75 -36.51 -37.54
N ASP A 12 18.41 -35.61 -36.81
CA ASP A 12 18.10 -35.38 -35.40
C ASP A 12 16.61 -35.02 -35.26
N PHE A 13 15.94 -35.60 -34.26
CA PHE A 13 14.49 -35.46 -34.03
C PHE A 13 13.58 -36.04 -35.14
N ALA A 14 14.08 -36.95 -35.97
CA ALA A 14 13.25 -37.67 -36.93
C ALA A 14 12.01 -38.29 -36.26
N PRO A 15 10.82 -38.26 -36.90
CA PRO A 15 9.61 -38.87 -36.38
C PRO A 15 9.82 -40.37 -36.16
N GLN A 16 9.11 -40.94 -35.18
CA GLN A 16 9.30 -42.33 -34.74
C GLN A 16 9.19 -43.33 -35.90
N GLU A 17 8.30 -43.11 -36.86
CA GLU A 17 8.16 -43.96 -38.05
C GLU A 17 9.44 -44.00 -38.91
N GLU A 18 10.13 -42.87 -39.01
CA GLU A 18 11.39 -42.76 -39.77
C GLU A 18 12.54 -43.44 -39.02
N ILE A 19 12.60 -43.26 -37.69
CA ILE A 19 13.55 -43.98 -36.83
C ILE A 19 13.30 -45.49 -36.93
N GLN A 20 12.05 -45.93 -36.84
CA GLN A 20 11.66 -47.35 -36.91
C GLN A 20 12.04 -47.97 -38.26
N LYS A 21 11.79 -47.23 -39.36
CA LYS A 21 12.16 -47.67 -40.71
C LYS A 21 13.67 -47.79 -40.88
N ALA A 22 14.43 -46.83 -40.34
CA ALA A 22 15.90 -46.86 -40.36
C ALA A 22 16.48 -47.97 -39.48
N PHE A 23 15.90 -48.20 -38.30
CA PHE A 23 16.23 -49.31 -37.41
C PHE A 23 16.00 -50.65 -38.10
N ASN A 24 14.79 -50.90 -38.63
CA ASN A 24 14.44 -52.14 -39.33
C ASN A 24 15.36 -52.41 -40.52
N LYS A 25 15.80 -51.36 -41.23
CA LYS A 25 16.73 -51.47 -42.36
C LYS A 25 18.14 -51.88 -41.93
N ARG A 26 18.62 -51.41 -40.78
CA ARG A 26 19.95 -51.76 -40.23
C ARG A 26 19.93 -53.00 -39.32
N TYR A 27 18.75 -53.49 -38.94
CA TYR A 27 18.58 -54.59 -38.00
C TYR A 27 19.33 -55.87 -38.41
N ALA A 28 19.22 -56.26 -39.69
CA ALA A 28 19.89 -57.45 -40.22
C ALA A 28 21.42 -57.30 -40.25
N ASP A 29 21.92 -56.09 -40.52
CA ASP A 29 23.36 -55.79 -40.58
C ASP A 29 23.99 -55.74 -39.19
N LEU A 30 23.24 -55.27 -38.18
CA LEU A 30 23.73 -55.10 -36.82
C LEU A 30 23.61 -56.38 -35.97
N PHE A 31 22.57 -57.20 -36.18
CA PHE A 31 22.15 -58.22 -35.20
C PHE A 31 21.91 -59.64 -35.76
N THR A 32 22.40 -59.98 -36.95
CA THR A 32 22.37 -61.38 -37.45
C THR A 32 23.33 -62.31 -36.69
N SER A 33 23.07 -63.63 -36.78
CA SER A 33 23.68 -64.69 -35.94
C SER A 33 25.21 -64.85 -36.02
N GLY A 34 25.91 -64.06 -36.83
CA GLY A 34 27.37 -64.01 -36.91
C GLY A 34 27.99 -62.63 -36.61
N SER A 35 27.20 -61.63 -36.24
CA SER A 35 27.70 -60.26 -36.02
C SER A 35 28.42 -60.16 -34.67
N PRO A 36 29.70 -59.74 -34.63
CA PRO A 36 30.40 -59.49 -33.37
C PRO A 36 29.79 -58.33 -32.56
N LEU A 37 28.96 -57.48 -33.19
CA LEU A 37 28.24 -56.39 -32.55
C LEU A 37 27.01 -56.87 -31.77
N ALA A 38 26.47 -58.05 -32.08
CA ALA A 38 25.30 -58.62 -31.40
C ALA A 38 25.56 -58.99 -29.93
N ASN A 39 26.83 -59.10 -29.53
CA ASN A 39 27.25 -59.45 -28.18
C ASN A 39 27.66 -58.22 -27.33
N ILE A 40 27.57 -57.00 -27.87
CA ILE A 40 27.86 -55.78 -27.11
C ILE A 40 26.66 -55.47 -26.21
N PRO A 41 26.79 -55.44 -24.87
CA PRO A 41 25.66 -55.31 -23.95
C PRO A 41 24.72 -54.14 -24.25
N HIS A 42 25.26 -52.94 -24.48
CA HIS A 42 24.43 -51.76 -24.77
C HIS A 42 23.74 -51.83 -26.14
N LEU A 43 24.35 -52.47 -27.15
CA LEU A 43 23.69 -52.64 -28.45
C LEU A 43 22.57 -53.68 -28.36
N LYS A 44 22.72 -54.68 -27.49
CA LYS A 44 21.66 -55.64 -27.17
C LYS A 44 20.50 -54.97 -26.44
N GLU A 45 20.76 -54.17 -25.41
CA GLU A 45 19.74 -53.38 -24.70
C GLU A 45 18.99 -52.44 -25.65
N LEU A 46 19.71 -51.78 -26.55
CA LEU A 46 19.13 -50.92 -27.58
C LEU A 46 18.24 -51.73 -28.55
N LYS A 47 18.72 -52.88 -29.03
CA LYS A 47 17.95 -53.78 -29.88
C LYS A 47 16.66 -54.22 -29.20
N ASP A 48 16.76 -54.68 -27.95
CA ASP A 48 15.62 -55.17 -27.18
C ASP A 48 14.59 -54.04 -26.94
N ALA A 49 15.04 -52.81 -26.67
CA ALA A 49 14.17 -51.64 -26.54
C ALA A 49 13.44 -51.29 -27.84
N PHE A 50 14.14 -51.32 -28.99
CA PHE A 50 13.50 -51.09 -30.29
C PHE A 50 12.58 -52.23 -30.71
N ASP A 51 12.91 -53.48 -30.39
CA ASP A 51 12.04 -54.63 -30.65
C ASP A 51 10.71 -54.49 -29.87
N ILE A 52 10.75 -54.01 -28.62
CA ILE A 52 9.57 -53.67 -27.81
C ILE A 52 8.77 -52.52 -28.45
N LEU A 53 9.44 -51.47 -28.92
CA LEU A 53 8.78 -50.29 -29.52
C LEU A 53 8.18 -50.55 -30.91
N ALA A 54 8.71 -51.54 -31.63
CA ALA A 54 8.26 -51.94 -32.97
C ALA A 54 6.96 -52.75 -32.96
N ASP A 55 6.75 -53.56 -31.91
CA ASP A 55 5.55 -54.37 -31.73
C ASP A 55 4.46 -53.57 -30.97
N PRO A 56 3.28 -53.32 -31.57
CA PRO A 56 2.24 -52.50 -30.93
C PRO A 56 1.76 -53.04 -29.57
N ALA A 57 1.73 -54.37 -29.39
CA ALA A 57 1.27 -54.98 -28.13
C ALA A 57 2.32 -54.81 -27.02
N SER A 58 3.59 -55.13 -27.32
CA SER A 58 4.72 -54.97 -26.41
C SER A 58 4.93 -53.50 -26.04
N ARG A 59 4.75 -52.58 -27.00
CA ARG A 59 4.77 -51.14 -26.75
C ARG A 59 3.66 -50.71 -25.80
N ALA A 60 2.42 -51.15 -26.03
CA ALA A 60 1.31 -50.79 -25.16
C ALA A 60 1.54 -51.24 -23.70
N GLU A 61 2.15 -52.42 -23.52
CA GLU A 61 2.53 -52.92 -22.20
C GLU A 61 3.67 -52.08 -21.58
N TYR A 62 4.71 -51.74 -22.35
CA TYR A 62 5.79 -50.86 -21.91
C TYR A 62 5.26 -49.48 -21.49
N ASP A 63 4.42 -48.86 -22.32
CA ASP A 63 3.82 -47.55 -22.04
C ASP A 63 2.96 -47.61 -20.78
N ALA A 64 2.21 -48.69 -20.55
CA ALA A 64 1.42 -48.87 -19.34
C ALA A 64 2.32 -48.98 -18.09
N ARG A 65 3.42 -49.74 -18.17
CA ARG A 65 4.39 -49.86 -17.07
C ARG A 65 5.09 -48.53 -16.80
N LEU A 66 5.50 -47.80 -17.84
CA LEU A 66 6.14 -46.49 -17.71
C LEU A 66 5.17 -45.48 -17.08
N ARG A 67 3.91 -45.44 -17.51
CA ARG A 67 2.89 -44.58 -16.88
C ARG A 67 2.70 -44.91 -15.41
N ALA A 68 2.55 -46.19 -15.07
CA ALA A 68 2.39 -46.61 -13.67
C ALA A 68 3.62 -46.23 -12.82
N PHE A 69 4.82 -46.36 -13.39
CA PHE A 69 6.06 -45.98 -12.74
C PHE A 69 6.18 -44.46 -12.52
N LEU A 70 5.87 -43.66 -13.55
CA LEU A 70 5.87 -42.19 -13.44
C LEU A 70 4.82 -41.71 -12.45
N GLN A 71 3.64 -42.34 -12.45
CA GLN A 71 2.58 -42.04 -11.50
C GLN A 71 3.00 -42.36 -10.06
N ASP A 72 3.68 -43.48 -9.82
CA ASP A 72 4.20 -43.79 -8.48
C ASP A 72 5.25 -42.76 -8.06
N LEU A 73 6.19 -42.40 -8.94
CA LEU A 73 7.18 -41.35 -8.67
C LEU A 73 6.54 -40.00 -8.34
N GLU A 74 5.51 -39.60 -9.10
CA GLU A 74 4.75 -38.37 -8.87
C GLU A 74 4.02 -38.40 -7.52
N ILE A 75 3.44 -39.55 -7.14
CA ILE A 75 2.81 -39.73 -5.83
C ILE A 75 3.85 -39.61 -4.70
N GLN A 76 5.03 -40.22 -4.85
CA GLN A 76 6.09 -40.12 -3.85
C GLN A 76 6.61 -38.68 -3.73
N TYR A 77 6.78 -38.00 -4.86
CA TYR A 77 7.16 -36.59 -4.88
C TYR A 77 6.11 -35.71 -4.20
N GLY A 78 4.82 -35.91 -4.51
CA GLY A 78 3.70 -35.22 -3.87
C GLY A 78 3.68 -35.39 -2.34
N LYS A 79 3.90 -36.62 -1.84
CA LYS A 79 4.04 -36.86 -0.39
C LYS A 79 5.20 -36.08 0.23
N ALA A 80 6.31 -35.94 -0.50
CA ALA A 80 7.45 -35.18 0.01
C ALA A 80 7.16 -33.68 0.08
N VAL A 81 6.45 -33.14 -0.91
CA VAL A 81 5.98 -31.74 -0.90
C VAL A 81 4.99 -31.51 0.25
N ASP A 82 4.05 -32.44 0.47
CA ASP A 82 3.11 -32.38 1.60
C ASP A 82 3.85 -32.41 2.95
N ALA A 83 4.84 -33.29 3.11
CA ALA A 83 5.67 -33.37 4.31
C ALA A 83 6.47 -32.07 4.52
N LEU A 84 6.99 -31.45 3.45
CA LEU A 84 7.67 -30.17 3.49
C LEU A 84 6.74 -29.05 3.99
N ALA A 85 5.51 -28.99 3.46
CA ALA A 85 4.49 -28.03 3.88
C ALA A 85 4.04 -28.24 5.34
N ALA A 86 4.05 -29.47 5.82
CA ALA A 86 3.75 -29.82 7.21
C ALA A 86 4.92 -29.57 8.19
N GLY A 87 6.07 -29.08 7.72
CA GLY A 87 7.27 -28.88 8.54
C GLY A 87 8.02 -30.17 8.90
N GLN A 88 7.67 -31.30 8.26
CA GLN A 88 8.28 -32.61 8.48
C GLN A 88 9.51 -32.78 7.57
N TYR A 89 10.51 -31.92 7.77
CA TYR A 89 11.63 -31.76 6.83
C TYR A 89 12.45 -33.04 6.62
N ASP A 90 12.72 -33.80 7.68
CA ASP A 90 13.50 -35.05 7.57
C ASP A 90 12.77 -36.15 6.77
N GLU A 91 11.43 -36.20 6.86
CA GLU A 91 10.61 -37.11 6.08
C GLU A 91 10.59 -36.71 4.60
N ALA A 92 10.39 -35.42 4.32
CA ALA A 92 10.45 -34.87 2.97
C ALA A 92 11.80 -35.18 2.30
N ILE A 93 12.91 -34.96 3.01
CA ILE A 93 14.26 -35.27 2.53
C ILE A 93 14.43 -36.77 2.24
N ALA A 94 13.90 -37.66 3.07
CA ALA A 94 13.99 -39.10 2.86
C ALA A 94 13.24 -39.54 1.60
N LEU A 95 11.99 -39.08 1.43
CA LEU A 95 11.17 -39.35 0.25
C LEU A 95 11.81 -38.82 -1.03
N LEU A 96 12.32 -37.59 -1.01
CA LEU A 96 12.98 -36.99 -2.18
C LEU A 96 14.29 -37.69 -2.54
N LYS A 97 15.05 -38.20 -1.55
CA LYS A 97 16.24 -39.02 -1.83
C LYS A 97 15.87 -40.33 -2.52
N ASP A 98 14.71 -40.91 -2.20
CA ASP A 98 14.22 -42.09 -2.92
C ASP A 98 13.77 -41.73 -4.35
N CYS A 99 13.09 -40.60 -4.55
CA CYS A 99 12.81 -40.06 -5.88
C CYS A 99 14.10 -39.82 -6.69
N LEU A 100 15.15 -39.31 -6.04
CA LEU A 100 16.43 -39.03 -6.68
C LEU A 100 17.20 -40.31 -7.08
N LYS A 101 17.07 -41.40 -6.31
CA LYS A 101 17.60 -42.72 -6.72
C LYS A 101 16.93 -43.22 -8.00
N ILE A 102 15.67 -42.88 -8.20
CA ILE A 102 14.86 -43.26 -9.36
C ILE A 102 15.19 -42.39 -10.57
N ASN A 103 15.15 -41.06 -10.42
CA ASN A 103 15.47 -40.10 -11.48
C ASN A 103 16.52 -39.08 -10.98
N PRO A 104 17.83 -39.39 -11.11
CA PRO A 104 18.89 -38.54 -10.58
C PRO A 104 19.15 -37.28 -11.39
N ARG A 105 18.46 -37.06 -12.52
CA ARG A 105 18.65 -35.89 -13.39
C ARG A 105 17.47 -34.93 -13.35
N GLU A 106 16.56 -35.09 -12.39
CA GLU A 106 15.44 -34.17 -12.17
C GLU A 106 15.89 -32.97 -11.31
N PRO A 107 15.99 -31.75 -11.85
CA PRO A 107 16.45 -30.59 -11.08
C PRO A 107 15.54 -30.27 -9.89
N GLU A 108 14.22 -30.48 -10.05
CA GLU A 108 13.22 -30.18 -9.02
C GLU A 108 13.46 -30.96 -7.72
N PHE A 109 14.02 -32.17 -7.80
CA PHE A 109 14.36 -32.95 -6.61
C PHE A 109 15.54 -32.33 -5.84
N TYR A 110 16.57 -31.85 -6.53
CA TYR A 110 17.67 -31.15 -5.88
C TYR A 110 17.21 -29.83 -5.25
N GLU A 111 16.32 -29.11 -5.94
CA GLU A 111 15.71 -27.88 -5.44
C GLU A 111 14.95 -28.13 -4.14
N THR A 112 14.01 -29.08 -4.16
CA THR A 112 13.13 -29.35 -3.04
C THR A 112 13.92 -29.93 -1.85
N ILE A 113 14.93 -30.78 -2.09
CA ILE A 113 15.82 -31.26 -1.03
C ILE A 113 16.61 -30.10 -0.43
N GLY A 114 17.18 -29.23 -1.26
CA GLY A 114 17.93 -28.07 -0.80
C GLY A 114 17.08 -27.14 0.06
N LEU A 115 15.86 -26.85 -0.37
CA LEU A 115 14.88 -26.06 0.38
C LEU A 115 14.51 -26.73 1.70
N ALA A 116 14.27 -28.04 1.70
CA ALA A 116 13.96 -28.79 2.91
C ALA A 116 15.09 -28.74 3.95
N TYR A 117 16.36 -28.85 3.51
CA TYR A 117 17.50 -28.66 4.42
C TYR A 117 17.60 -27.22 4.94
N GLN A 118 17.34 -26.22 4.09
CA GLN A 118 17.36 -24.83 4.51
C GLN A 118 16.30 -24.54 5.58
N LEU A 119 15.07 -25.02 5.38
CA LEU A 119 13.98 -24.89 6.36
C LEU A 119 14.22 -25.69 7.64
N ALA A 120 15.00 -26.77 7.56
CA ALA A 120 15.44 -27.56 8.72
C ALA A 120 16.63 -26.94 9.48
N ASP A 121 17.04 -25.70 9.16
CA ASP A 121 18.22 -25.01 9.71
C ASP A 121 19.53 -25.79 9.48
N ARG A 122 19.65 -26.43 8.30
CA ARG A 122 20.83 -27.18 7.84
C ARG A 122 21.41 -26.59 6.54
N PRO A 123 21.95 -25.35 6.59
CA PRO A 123 22.36 -24.63 5.38
C PRO A 123 23.56 -25.24 4.64
N ASP A 124 24.45 -25.98 5.31
CA ASP A 124 25.60 -26.63 4.64
C ASP A 124 25.15 -27.75 3.70
N GLU A 125 24.14 -28.52 4.10
CA GLU A 125 23.52 -29.55 3.29
C GLU A 125 22.72 -28.95 2.15
N ALA A 126 21.98 -27.86 2.40
CA ALA A 126 21.26 -27.12 1.36
C ALA A 126 22.19 -26.67 0.23
N ILE A 127 23.32 -26.02 0.58
CA ILE A 127 24.34 -25.59 -0.40
C ILE A 127 24.81 -26.77 -1.25
N LYS A 128 25.09 -27.94 -0.65
CA LYS A 128 25.55 -29.12 -1.40
C LYS A 128 24.52 -29.57 -2.44
N PHE A 129 23.24 -29.61 -2.09
CA PHE A 129 22.19 -30.05 -3.02
C PHE A 129 21.93 -29.02 -4.12
N PHE A 130 21.94 -27.71 -3.82
CA PHE A 130 21.85 -26.68 -4.85
C PHE A 130 23.06 -26.72 -5.81
N GLN A 131 24.26 -26.94 -5.29
CA GLN A 131 25.46 -27.13 -6.12
C GLN A 131 25.38 -28.38 -6.99
N GLN A 132 24.82 -29.49 -6.49
CA GLN A 132 24.55 -30.68 -7.30
C GLN A 132 23.51 -30.40 -8.40
N GLY A 133 22.46 -29.65 -8.10
CA GLY A 133 21.49 -29.18 -9.09
C GLY A 133 22.15 -28.35 -10.20
N LEU A 134 23.08 -27.45 -9.84
CA LEU A 134 23.86 -26.68 -10.80
C LEU A 134 24.79 -27.53 -11.68
N GLN A 135 25.16 -28.75 -11.27
CA GLN A 135 25.88 -29.67 -12.15
C GLN A 135 25.01 -30.20 -13.31
N LEU A 136 23.67 -30.18 -13.15
CA LEU A 136 22.73 -30.53 -14.22
C LEU A 136 22.53 -29.36 -15.18
N ASN A 137 22.34 -28.16 -14.64
CA ASN A 137 22.24 -26.93 -15.40
C ASN A 137 22.94 -25.78 -14.65
N VAL A 138 24.12 -25.42 -15.14
CA VAL A 138 25.01 -24.40 -14.53
C VAL A 138 24.36 -23.01 -14.50
N ARG A 139 23.32 -22.75 -15.31
CA ARG A 139 22.64 -21.45 -15.38
C ARG A 139 21.23 -21.47 -14.81
N ASN A 140 20.87 -22.47 -13.99
CA ASN A 140 19.54 -22.50 -13.40
C ASN A 140 19.41 -21.34 -12.38
N PRO A 141 18.57 -20.31 -12.67
CA PRO A 141 18.50 -19.12 -11.84
C PRO A 141 17.97 -19.40 -10.43
N VAL A 142 17.12 -20.41 -10.27
CA VAL A 142 16.50 -20.75 -8.99
C VAL A 142 17.55 -21.25 -7.99
N PHE A 143 18.47 -22.12 -8.42
CA PHE A 143 19.57 -22.58 -7.55
C PHE A 143 20.52 -21.44 -7.17
N HIS A 144 20.82 -20.55 -8.11
CA HIS A 144 21.63 -19.36 -7.82
C HIS A 144 20.94 -18.46 -6.80
N ARG A 145 19.62 -18.22 -6.92
CA ARG A 145 18.88 -17.42 -5.94
C ARG A 145 18.96 -18.01 -4.53
N TYR A 146 18.69 -19.30 -4.37
CA TYR A 146 18.76 -19.95 -3.05
C TYR A 146 20.19 -19.93 -2.46
N LEU A 147 21.22 -20.12 -3.28
CA LEU A 147 22.61 -19.98 -2.82
C LEU A 147 22.90 -18.55 -2.38
N GLY A 148 22.43 -17.55 -3.13
CA GLY A 148 22.54 -16.14 -2.76
C GLY A 148 21.94 -15.85 -1.39
N ASP A 149 20.72 -16.35 -1.14
CA ASP A 149 20.03 -16.21 0.14
C ASP A 149 20.84 -16.81 1.30
N ILE A 150 21.38 -18.02 1.12
CA ILE A 150 22.17 -18.68 2.16
C ILE A 150 23.49 -17.94 2.42
N TYR A 151 24.18 -17.47 1.38
CA TYR A 151 25.45 -16.74 1.56
C TYR A 151 25.22 -15.38 2.20
N ARG A 152 24.13 -14.67 1.86
CA ARG A 152 23.76 -13.40 2.52
C ARG A 152 23.50 -13.62 4.01
N ALA A 153 22.76 -14.68 4.38
CA ALA A 153 22.51 -15.03 5.77
C ALA A 153 23.80 -15.38 6.55
N ARG A 154 24.86 -15.79 5.85
CA ARG A 154 26.20 -16.04 6.42
C ARG A 154 27.13 -14.82 6.40
N HIS A 155 26.64 -13.66 5.97
CA HIS A 155 27.44 -12.45 5.77
C HIS A 155 28.60 -12.63 4.77
N ASP A 156 28.46 -13.56 3.80
CA ASP A 156 29.38 -13.72 2.67
C ASP A 156 28.79 -12.95 1.47
N ASP A 157 28.83 -11.61 1.57
CA ASP A 157 28.17 -10.71 0.62
C ASP A 157 28.71 -10.84 -0.80
N ASP A 158 30.02 -11.08 -0.97
CA ASP A 158 30.65 -11.26 -2.28
C ASP A 158 30.08 -12.47 -3.03
N LYS A 159 29.92 -13.61 -2.34
CA LYS A 159 29.29 -14.80 -2.95
C LYS A 159 27.80 -14.60 -3.15
N ALA A 160 27.13 -13.95 -2.21
CA ALA A 160 25.71 -13.66 -2.32
C ALA A 160 25.43 -12.83 -3.59
N ASP A 161 26.14 -11.72 -3.76
CA ASP A 161 26.01 -10.82 -4.92
C ASP A 161 26.32 -11.55 -6.24
N THR A 162 27.37 -12.39 -6.27
CA THR A 162 27.70 -13.20 -7.43
C THR A 162 26.55 -14.13 -7.81
N HIS A 163 25.98 -14.83 -6.83
CA HIS A 163 24.87 -15.73 -7.07
C HIS A 163 23.57 -14.99 -7.44
N PHE A 164 23.27 -13.84 -6.83
CA PHE A 164 22.11 -13.05 -7.22
C PHE A 164 22.24 -12.47 -8.64
N LEU A 165 23.44 -12.07 -9.07
CA LEU A 165 23.72 -11.65 -10.44
C LEU A 165 23.42 -12.77 -11.45
N ASP A 166 23.92 -13.97 -11.19
CA ASP A 166 23.67 -15.13 -12.05
C ASP A 166 22.18 -15.51 -12.08
N ALA A 167 21.49 -15.40 -10.95
CA ALA A 167 20.05 -15.62 -10.86
C ALA A 167 19.26 -14.60 -11.70
N ALA A 168 19.57 -13.30 -11.56
CA ALA A 168 18.92 -12.25 -12.32
C ALA A 168 19.11 -12.42 -13.84
N GLU A 169 20.33 -12.77 -14.29
CA GLU A 169 20.58 -13.03 -15.72
C GLU A 169 19.82 -14.27 -16.20
N GLY A 170 19.78 -15.35 -15.42
CA GLY A 170 19.01 -16.55 -15.78
C GLY A 170 17.50 -16.28 -15.86
N PHE A 171 16.91 -15.50 -14.94
CA PHE A 171 15.51 -15.11 -15.04
C PHE A 171 15.25 -14.19 -16.24
N LYS A 172 16.17 -13.28 -16.58
CA LYS A 172 16.08 -12.49 -17.82
C LYS A 172 16.06 -13.36 -19.07
N GLU A 173 16.88 -14.41 -19.13
CA GLU A 173 16.86 -15.35 -20.27
C GLU A 173 15.52 -16.09 -20.39
N ILE A 174 14.90 -16.47 -19.26
CA ILE A 174 13.55 -17.04 -19.26
C ILE A 174 12.56 -16.04 -19.84
N LEU A 175 12.61 -14.78 -19.40
CA LEU A 175 11.72 -13.70 -19.85
C LEU A 175 11.97 -13.27 -21.30
N LYS A 176 13.15 -13.51 -21.87
CA LYS A 176 13.40 -13.33 -23.32
C LYS A 176 12.61 -14.33 -24.15
N VAL A 177 12.43 -15.56 -23.64
CA VAL A 177 11.68 -16.63 -24.31
C VAL A 177 10.18 -16.49 -24.06
N ASP A 178 9.79 -16.23 -22.82
CA ASP A 178 8.40 -16.01 -22.40
C ASP A 178 8.27 -14.70 -21.60
N PRO A 179 8.04 -13.56 -22.28
CA PRO A 179 7.93 -12.25 -21.64
C PRO A 179 6.77 -12.09 -20.66
N LYS A 180 5.81 -13.02 -20.63
CA LYS A 180 4.64 -12.99 -19.74
C LYS A 180 4.72 -14.00 -18.60
N ASN A 181 5.89 -14.62 -18.41
CA ASN A 181 6.11 -15.57 -17.33
C ASN A 181 6.15 -14.83 -15.98
N TYR A 182 5.00 -14.70 -15.32
CA TYR A 182 4.89 -13.95 -14.06
C TYR A 182 5.74 -14.58 -12.95
N GLN A 183 5.90 -15.91 -12.90
CA GLN A 183 6.76 -16.54 -11.90
C GLN A 183 8.22 -16.09 -12.06
N ALA A 184 8.74 -16.04 -13.29
CA ALA A 184 10.09 -15.54 -13.53
C ALA A 184 10.22 -14.04 -13.22
N MET A 185 9.17 -13.24 -13.47
CA MET A 185 9.14 -11.82 -13.09
C MET A 185 9.16 -11.64 -11.57
N GLU A 186 8.38 -12.43 -10.81
CA GLU A 186 8.38 -12.40 -9.34
C GLU A 186 9.78 -12.68 -8.80
N GLN A 187 10.40 -13.76 -9.27
CA GLN A 187 11.73 -14.15 -8.82
C GLN A 187 12.80 -13.12 -9.22
N LEU A 188 12.67 -12.48 -10.39
CA LEU A 188 13.57 -11.41 -10.82
C LEU A 188 13.41 -10.15 -9.96
N ALA A 189 12.18 -9.73 -9.65
CA ALA A 189 11.92 -8.58 -8.78
C ALA A 189 12.47 -8.80 -7.37
N ASP A 190 12.22 -9.97 -6.76
CA ASP A 190 12.79 -10.34 -5.46
C ASP A 190 14.33 -10.33 -5.50
N THR A 191 14.92 -10.90 -6.55
CA THR A 191 16.38 -10.93 -6.72
C THR A 191 16.96 -9.52 -6.80
N TYR A 192 16.34 -8.61 -7.57
CA TYR A 192 16.77 -7.22 -7.64
C TYR A 192 16.64 -6.48 -6.30
N ALA A 193 15.54 -6.69 -5.58
CA ALA A 193 15.36 -6.09 -4.25
C ALA A 193 16.45 -6.55 -3.27
N LYS A 194 16.84 -7.84 -3.28
CA LYS A 194 17.93 -8.40 -2.46
C LYS A 194 19.33 -7.92 -2.82
N MET A 195 19.48 -7.40 -4.04
CA MET A 195 20.70 -6.73 -4.50
C MET A 195 20.68 -5.21 -4.27
N HIS A 196 19.61 -4.68 -3.66
CA HIS A 196 19.36 -3.25 -3.51
C HIS A 196 19.23 -2.50 -4.86
N TRP A 197 18.90 -3.21 -5.93
CA TRP A 197 18.65 -2.66 -7.27
C TRP A 197 17.17 -2.30 -7.38
N TYR A 198 16.78 -1.31 -6.57
CA TYR A 198 15.38 -0.99 -6.32
C TYR A 198 14.66 -0.40 -7.53
N GLU A 199 15.34 0.37 -8.37
CA GLU A 199 14.73 0.91 -9.60
C GLU A 199 14.40 -0.22 -10.60
N GLU A 200 15.31 -1.18 -10.77
CA GLU A 200 15.07 -2.35 -11.61
C GLU A 200 13.98 -3.27 -11.05
N ALA A 201 13.91 -3.41 -9.71
CA ALA A 201 12.82 -4.15 -9.05
C ALA A 201 11.46 -3.46 -9.29
N LEU A 202 11.42 -2.13 -9.18
CA LEU A 202 10.23 -1.31 -9.42
C LEU A 202 9.69 -1.52 -10.84
N GLU A 203 10.53 -1.44 -11.88
CA GLU A 203 10.10 -1.66 -13.27
C GLU A 203 9.48 -3.05 -13.51
N VAL A 204 9.97 -4.08 -12.82
CA VAL A 204 9.44 -5.45 -12.96
C VAL A 204 8.12 -5.59 -12.20
N LEU A 205 8.02 -5.02 -10.99
CA LEU A 205 6.81 -5.03 -10.17
C LEU A 205 5.66 -4.26 -10.81
N GLU A 206 5.92 -3.12 -11.45
CA GLU A 206 4.91 -2.39 -12.20
C GLU A 206 4.28 -3.27 -13.30
N LYS A 207 5.10 -4.00 -14.07
CA LYS A 207 4.60 -4.92 -15.10
C LYS A 207 3.86 -6.13 -14.52
N LEU A 208 4.20 -6.57 -13.30
CA LEU A 208 3.46 -7.62 -12.60
C LEU A 208 2.07 -7.12 -12.17
N ILE A 209 1.98 -5.88 -11.67
CA ILE A 209 0.71 -5.23 -11.30
C ILE A 209 -0.15 -4.97 -12.54
N GLU A 210 0.44 -4.56 -13.66
CA GLU A 210 -0.30 -4.42 -14.93
C GLU A 210 -0.97 -5.73 -15.36
N GLN A 211 -0.32 -6.88 -15.13
CA GLN A 211 -0.85 -8.20 -15.47
C GLN A 211 -1.85 -8.73 -14.43
N HIS A 212 -1.63 -8.41 -13.15
CA HIS A 212 -2.42 -8.91 -12.03
C HIS A 212 -2.74 -7.78 -11.02
N PRO A 213 -3.65 -6.85 -11.35
CA PRO A 213 -3.86 -5.61 -10.59
C PRO A 213 -4.49 -5.78 -9.21
N TYR A 214 -4.93 -7.00 -8.86
CA TYR A 214 -5.58 -7.28 -7.57
C TYR A 214 -4.74 -8.22 -6.68
N LYS A 215 -3.51 -8.54 -7.09
CA LYS A 215 -2.63 -9.40 -6.28
C LYS A 215 -1.94 -8.57 -5.21
N ALA A 216 -2.39 -8.73 -3.96
CA ALA A 216 -1.93 -7.95 -2.82
C ALA A 216 -0.39 -8.00 -2.64
N ASP A 217 0.22 -9.17 -2.85
CA ASP A 217 1.67 -9.37 -2.73
C ASP A 217 2.47 -8.41 -3.62
N TYR A 218 2.01 -8.15 -4.86
CA TYR A 218 2.74 -7.27 -5.78
C TYR A 218 2.69 -5.81 -5.35
N HIS A 219 1.53 -5.38 -4.85
CA HIS A 219 1.37 -4.05 -4.28
C HIS A 219 2.21 -3.88 -3.00
N ARG A 220 2.27 -4.92 -2.15
CA ARG A 220 3.13 -4.94 -0.96
C ARG A 220 4.60 -4.82 -1.34
N ASP A 221 5.06 -5.66 -2.26
CA ASP A 221 6.47 -5.72 -2.65
C ASP A 221 6.91 -4.41 -3.32
N LEU A 222 6.06 -3.82 -4.16
CA LEU A 222 6.29 -2.49 -4.73
C LEU A 222 6.30 -1.40 -3.63
N GLY A 223 5.38 -1.47 -2.67
CA GLY A 223 5.36 -0.58 -1.50
C GLY A 223 6.66 -0.64 -0.69
N GLY A 224 7.20 -1.84 -0.47
CA GLY A 224 8.50 -2.04 0.19
C GLY A 224 9.66 -1.46 -0.62
N VAL A 225 9.70 -1.69 -1.94
CA VAL A 225 10.72 -1.13 -2.83
C VAL A 225 10.67 0.41 -2.84
N LEU A 226 9.46 1.00 -2.91
CA LEU A 226 9.27 2.45 -2.85
C LEU A 226 9.71 3.05 -1.51
N TYR A 227 9.53 2.31 -0.41
CA TYR A 227 10.02 2.73 0.92
C TYR A 227 11.55 2.83 0.98
N GLU A 228 12.25 1.87 0.37
CA GLU A 228 13.72 1.87 0.27
C GLU A 228 14.24 3.01 -0.64
N LEU A 229 13.49 3.35 -1.69
CA LEU A 229 13.74 4.52 -2.55
C LEU A 229 13.37 5.86 -1.90
N ASP A 230 12.88 5.87 -0.67
CA ASP A 230 12.38 7.05 0.04
C ASP A 230 11.20 7.77 -0.65
N ARG A 231 10.47 7.06 -1.51
CA ARG A 231 9.25 7.52 -2.20
C ARG A 231 8.01 7.20 -1.34
N LEU A 232 7.93 7.86 -0.18
CA LEU A 232 7.04 7.47 0.92
C LEU A 232 5.55 7.61 0.59
N GLU A 233 5.15 8.63 -0.17
CA GLU A 233 3.76 8.86 -0.56
C GLU A 233 3.25 7.76 -1.51
N GLU A 234 4.08 7.37 -2.48
CA GLU A 234 3.76 6.30 -3.42
C GLU A 234 3.75 4.94 -2.72
N SER A 235 4.71 4.72 -1.81
CA SER A 235 4.74 3.53 -0.95
C SER A 235 3.43 3.37 -0.17
N GLU A 236 2.94 4.43 0.49
CA GLU A 236 1.66 4.41 1.20
C GLU A 236 0.50 3.99 0.28
N ILE A 237 0.40 4.55 -0.92
CA ILE A 237 -0.68 4.23 -1.87
C ILE A 237 -0.69 2.73 -2.20
N HIS A 238 0.47 2.15 -2.54
CA HIS A 238 0.55 0.74 -2.89
C HIS A 238 0.30 -0.17 -1.68
N LEU A 239 0.80 0.18 -0.49
CA LEU A 239 0.54 -0.59 0.73
C LEU A 239 -0.93 -0.56 1.14
N LEU A 240 -1.62 0.57 0.97
CA LEU A 240 -3.06 0.65 1.20
C LEU A 240 -3.85 -0.19 0.20
N GLU A 241 -3.43 -0.24 -1.08
CA GLU A 241 -4.06 -1.11 -2.08
C GLU A 241 -3.78 -2.59 -1.80
N ALA A 242 -2.59 -2.94 -1.29
CA ALA A 242 -2.30 -4.30 -0.80
C ALA A 242 -3.25 -4.69 0.34
N LEU A 243 -3.43 -3.81 1.33
CA LEU A 243 -4.35 -4.03 2.47
C LEU A 243 -5.82 -4.03 2.07
N ARG A 244 -6.19 -3.32 1.02
CA ARG A 244 -7.53 -3.37 0.44
C ARG A 244 -7.83 -4.75 -0.15
N ASN A 245 -6.86 -5.35 -0.83
CA ASN A 245 -6.99 -6.66 -1.47
C ASN A 245 -6.76 -7.82 -0.48
N SER A 246 -5.94 -7.63 0.55
CA SER A 246 -5.69 -8.59 1.63
C SER A 246 -5.70 -7.89 3.00
N PRO A 247 -6.89 -7.70 3.60
CA PRO A 247 -7.01 -7.06 4.91
C PRO A 247 -6.25 -7.84 5.98
N GLY A 248 -5.36 -7.15 6.71
CA GLY A 248 -4.60 -7.76 7.80
C GLY A 248 -3.30 -8.44 7.37
N ASP A 249 -2.83 -8.27 6.13
CA ASP A 249 -1.47 -8.71 5.77
C ASP A 249 -0.42 -8.02 6.65
N SER A 250 0.23 -8.79 7.53
CA SER A 250 1.14 -8.27 8.55
C SER A 250 2.34 -7.55 7.95
N SER A 251 2.80 -8.00 6.77
CA SER A 251 3.94 -7.42 6.07
C SER A 251 3.60 -6.08 5.44
N SER A 252 2.42 -5.94 4.82
CA SER A 252 1.92 -4.64 4.34
C SER A 252 1.72 -3.65 5.49
N LEU A 253 1.16 -4.09 6.63
CA LEU A 253 1.02 -3.27 7.84
C LEU A 253 2.39 -2.85 8.41
N LEU A 254 3.38 -3.75 8.38
CA LEU A 254 4.74 -3.44 8.80
C LEU A 254 5.35 -2.31 7.96
N TYR A 255 5.37 -2.46 6.64
CA TYR A 255 5.89 -1.42 5.75
C TYR A 255 5.12 -0.11 5.87
N LEU A 256 3.79 -0.17 6.04
CA LEU A 256 2.97 1.03 6.20
C LEU A 256 3.30 1.76 7.51
N GLY A 257 3.48 1.00 8.59
CA GLY A 257 3.98 1.53 9.87
C GLY A 257 5.37 2.15 9.76
N LEU A 258 6.27 1.56 8.97
CA LEU A 258 7.60 2.11 8.68
C LEU A 258 7.53 3.42 7.87
N VAL A 259 6.64 3.51 6.88
CA VAL A 259 6.36 4.73 6.12
C VAL A 259 5.90 5.84 7.06
N TYR A 260 4.92 5.55 7.93
CA TYR A 260 4.43 6.52 8.92
C TYR A 260 5.51 6.94 9.90
N PHE A 261 6.37 6.02 10.33
CA PHE A 261 7.51 6.35 11.18
C PHE A 261 8.51 7.30 10.49
N LYS A 262 8.89 7.03 9.23
CA LYS A 262 9.78 7.92 8.46
C LYS A 262 9.16 9.30 8.27
N ARG A 263 7.83 9.38 8.07
CA ARG A 263 7.06 10.63 7.98
C ARG A 263 6.79 11.31 9.32
N ARG A 264 7.31 10.77 10.44
CA ARG A 264 7.13 11.28 11.82
C ARG A 264 5.68 11.24 12.33
N LEU A 265 4.83 10.42 11.73
CA LEU A 265 3.48 10.11 12.19
C LEU A 265 3.55 8.94 13.19
N LEU A 266 4.20 9.15 14.33
CA LEU A 266 4.50 8.15 15.37
C LEU A 266 3.25 7.46 15.92
N THR A 267 2.16 8.19 16.16
CA THR A 267 0.89 7.61 16.64
C THR A 267 0.34 6.62 15.64
N LEU A 268 0.28 7.02 14.36
CA LEU A 268 -0.22 6.16 13.29
C LEU A 268 0.71 4.97 13.07
N ALA A 269 2.03 5.20 13.10
CA ALA A 269 3.02 4.14 13.05
C ALA A 269 2.80 3.10 14.17
N ILE A 270 2.65 3.53 15.43
CA ILE A 270 2.38 2.62 16.56
C ILE A 270 1.08 1.84 16.35
N GLN A 271 0.01 2.50 15.89
CA GLN A 271 -1.27 1.84 15.63
C GLN A 271 -1.14 0.79 14.54
N THR A 272 -0.60 1.15 13.37
CA THR A 272 -0.45 0.25 12.22
C THR A 272 0.51 -0.91 12.52
N LEU A 273 1.62 -0.67 13.22
CA LEU A 273 2.52 -1.74 13.68
C LEU A 273 1.83 -2.62 14.74
N GLY A 274 0.95 -2.05 15.57
CA GLY A 274 0.10 -2.80 16.50
C GLY A 274 -0.88 -3.72 15.77
N GLU A 275 -1.48 -3.27 14.67
CA GLU A 275 -2.32 -4.10 13.81
C GLU A 275 -1.51 -5.22 13.14
N SER A 276 -0.28 -4.94 12.71
CA SER A 276 0.65 -5.98 12.21
C SER A 276 0.89 -7.06 13.27
N LEU A 277 1.18 -6.66 14.52
CA LEU A 277 1.37 -7.58 15.65
C LEU A 277 0.09 -8.35 16.03
N ALA A 278 -1.08 -7.74 15.87
CA ALA A 278 -2.35 -8.43 16.10
C ALA A 278 -2.59 -9.54 15.06
N SER A 279 -2.18 -9.31 13.80
CA SER A 279 -2.25 -10.31 12.73
C SER A 279 -1.20 -11.41 12.90
N LYS A 280 0.05 -11.03 13.18
CA LYS A 280 1.17 -11.95 13.43
C LYS A 280 1.92 -11.54 14.71
N PRO A 281 1.66 -12.22 15.86
CA PRO A 281 2.28 -11.85 17.13
C PRO A 281 3.78 -12.13 17.22
N ASP A 282 4.30 -13.06 16.42
CA ASP A 282 5.72 -13.46 16.43
C ASP A 282 6.56 -12.57 15.50
N GLN A 283 6.78 -11.33 15.94
CA GLN A 283 7.57 -10.31 15.24
C GLN A 283 8.37 -9.46 16.26
N PRO A 284 9.48 -9.99 16.83
CA PRO A 284 10.24 -9.31 17.88
C PRO A 284 10.83 -7.96 17.43
N GLU A 285 11.20 -7.83 16.16
CA GLU A 285 11.71 -6.58 15.58
C GLU A 285 10.65 -5.49 15.61
N VAL A 286 9.39 -5.85 15.33
CA VAL A 286 8.25 -4.91 15.33
C VAL A 286 7.92 -4.46 16.74
N VAL A 287 7.98 -5.38 17.72
CA VAL A 287 7.82 -5.04 19.14
C VAL A 287 8.89 -4.02 19.56
N SER A 288 10.17 -4.30 19.26
CA SER A 288 11.28 -3.40 19.60
C SER A 288 11.13 -2.03 18.90
N LEU A 289 10.69 -2.01 17.64
CA LEU A 289 10.42 -0.78 16.92
C LEU A 289 9.30 0.03 17.59
N VAL A 290 8.18 -0.59 17.94
CA VAL A 290 7.06 0.09 18.63
C VAL A 290 7.51 0.67 19.97
N GLU A 291 8.30 -0.06 20.76
CA GLU A 291 8.85 0.45 22.02
C GLU A 291 9.73 1.69 21.79
N LYS A 292 10.61 1.63 20.79
CA LYS A 292 11.47 2.76 20.42
C LYS A 292 10.66 3.98 19.94
N ILE A 293 9.61 3.76 19.16
CA ILE A 293 8.72 4.84 18.70
C ILE A 293 8.00 5.47 19.89
N ARG A 294 7.53 4.67 20.87
CA ARG A 294 6.90 5.16 22.10
C ARG A 294 7.85 5.96 22.98
N GLU A 295 9.12 5.56 23.08
CA GLU A 295 10.15 6.32 23.77
C GLU A 295 10.33 7.69 23.12
N ILE A 296 10.53 7.72 21.80
CA ILE A 296 10.66 8.96 21.02
C ILE A 296 9.42 9.84 21.23
N GLN A 297 8.21 9.30 21.08
CA GLN A 297 6.96 10.03 21.29
C GLN A 297 6.83 10.56 22.73
N GLY A 298 7.30 9.78 23.71
CA GLY A 298 7.38 10.19 25.10
C GLY A 298 8.30 11.41 25.31
N GLU A 299 9.37 11.54 24.54
CA GLU A 299 10.29 12.69 24.61
C GLU A 299 9.77 13.91 23.85
N VAL A 300 9.36 13.73 22.60
CA VAL A 300 9.02 14.83 21.68
C VAL A 300 7.56 15.29 21.77
N GLY A 301 6.68 14.50 22.39
CA GLY A 301 5.24 14.73 22.38
C GLY A 301 4.60 14.29 21.07
N ARG A 302 3.34 14.69 20.86
CA ARG A 302 2.64 14.39 19.60
C ARG A 302 2.96 15.43 18.53
N THR A 303 3.06 15.01 17.27
CA THR A 303 3.15 15.98 16.16
C THR A 303 1.81 16.68 15.96
N VAL A 304 1.84 17.81 15.26
CA VAL A 304 0.60 18.54 14.95
C VAL A 304 -0.36 17.67 14.13
N GLU A 305 0.15 16.89 13.19
CA GLU A 305 -0.66 15.98 12.37
C GLU A 305 -1.29 14.87 13.21
N GLU A 306 -0.55 14.31 14.18
CA GLU A 306 -1.09 13.32 15.12
C GLU A 306 -2.22 13.89 15.98
N ILE A 307 -2.03 15.11 16.49
CA ILE A 307 -3.03 15.82 17.29
C ILE A 307 -4.30 16.09 16.48
N ILE A 308 -4.15 16.39 15.18
CA ILE A 308 -5.26 16.67 14.29
C ILE A 308 -6.00 15.38 13.89
N TYR A 309 -5.27 14.29 13.67
CA TYR A 309 -5.84 13.00 13.27
C TYR A 309 -6.73 12.40 14.37
N ASP A 310 -6.25 12.38 15.62
CA ASP A 310 -7.02 11.96 16.80
C ASP A 310 -7.37 13.18 17.68
N ALA A 311 -8.09 14.11 17.06
CA ALA A 311 -8.49 15.35 17.71
C ALA A 311 -9.54 15.08 18.82
N SER A 312 -9.05 14.94 20.05
CA SER A 312 -9.84 14.98 21.29
C SER A 312 -9.63 16.30 22.02
N PRO A 313 -10.24 17.42 21.56
CA PRO A 313 -10.01 18.74 22.16
C PRO A 313 -10.56 18.83 23.59
N ASP A 314 -9.78 19.47 24.47
CA ASP A 314 -10.17 19.73 25.85
C ASP A 314 -11.40 20.67 25.92
N ALA A 315 -11.50 21.58 24.95
CA ALA A 315 -12.59 22.52 24.79
C ALA A 315 -12.68 23.03 23.34
N MET A 316 -13.89 23.40 22.92
CA MET A 316 -14.13 24.21 21.72
C MET A 316 -14.20 25.68 22.09
N VAL A 317 -13.44 26.52 21.40
CA VAL A 317 -13.33 27.96 21.65
C VAL A 317 -13.54 28.76 20.36
N GLU A 318 -13.82 30.06 20.51
CA GLU A 318 -13.86 31.01 19.40
C GLU A 318 -12.69 31.99 19.54
N GLY A 319 -12.09 32.34 18.41
CA GLY A 319 -10.91 33.19 18.40
C GLY A 319 -10.64 33.80 17.03
N LEU A 320 -9.45 34.36 16.87
CA LEU A 320 -9.02 35.05 15.68
C LEU A 320 -7.72 34.46 15.13
N VAL A 321 -7.57 34.51 13.81
CA VAL A 321 -6.29 34.23 13.15
C VAL A 321 -5.32 35.38 13.43
N LYS A 322 -4.24 35.13 14.19
CA LYS A 322 -3.15 36.11 14.38
C LYS A 322 -2.32 36.27 13.11
N TRP A 323 -1.99 35.14 12.48
CA TRP A 323 -1.37 35.06 11.16
C TRP A 323 -1.47 33.61 10.66
N TYR A 324 -1.42 33.43 9.35
CA TYR A 324 -1.35 32.14 8.69
C TYR A 324 -0.56 32.31 7.39
N ASN A 325 0.33 31.38 7.10
CA ASN A 325 1.09 31.34 5.87
C ASN A 325 0.67 30.11 5.07
N ALA A 326 -0.09 30.34 3.99
CA ALA A 326 -0.62 29.29 3.12
C ALA A 326 0.46 28.48 2.41
N GLU A 327 1.64 29.07 2.11
CA GLU A 327 2.74 28.36 1.46
C GLU A 327 3.35 27.31 2.39
N THR A 328 3.51 27.66 3.67
CA THR A 328 4.05 26.75 4.69
C THR A 328 2.98 25.90 5.38
N GLY A 329 1.71 26.28 5.24
CA GLY A 329 0.58 25.66 5.94
C GLY A 329 0.59 25.86 7.46
N ILE A 330 1.35 26.81 8.00
CA ILE A 330 1.46 27.06 9.45
C ILE A 330 0.87 28.41 9.79
N GLY A 331 0.23 28.51 10.96
CA GLY A 331 -0.29 29.75 11.50
C GLY A 331 -0.40 29.74 13.01
N VAL A 332 -0.91 30.85 13.55
CA VAL A 332 -1.23 31.01 14.96
C VAL A 332 -2.62 31.58 15.10
N LEU A 333 -3.43 30.95 15.94
CA LEU A 333 -4.70 31.47 16.41
C LEU A 333 -4.54 32.08 17.81
N THR A 334 -5.51 32.89 18.21
CA THR A 334 -5.61 33.43 19.56
C THR A 334 -7.05 33.39 20.04
N CYS A 335 -7.24 33.08 21.32
CA CYS A 335 -8.52 33.16 22.02
C CYS A 335 -8.30 33.76 23.42
N PRO A 336 -9.35 34.07 24.19
CA PRO A 336 -9.21 34.64 25.53
C PRO A 336 -8.33 33.81 26.48
N GLU A 337 -8.38 32.49 26.37
CA GLU A 337 -7.67 31.54 27.22
C GLU A 337 -6.22 31.29 26.77
N TYR A 338 -5.93 31.44 25.47
CA TYR A 338 -4.61 31.16 24.89
C TYR A 338 -4.18 32.28 23.95
N ALA A 339 -3.09 32.95 24.32
CA ALA A 339 -2.51 34.00 23.51
C ALA A 339 -2.00 33.48 22.16
N GLU A 340 -1.46 32.27 22.12
CA GLU A 340 -0.94 31.63 20.91
C GLU A 340 -1.35 30.17 20.91
N VAL A 341 -2.05 29.76 19.84
CA VAL A 341 -2.43 28.37 19.57
C VAL A 341 -1.93 28.04 18.18
N LEU A 342 -1.09 27.00 18.06
CA LEU A 342 -0.51 26.61 16.79
C LEU A 342 -1.60 26.09 15.86
N LEU A 343 -1.61 26.57 14.63
CA LEU A 343 -2.48 26.10 13.55
C LEU A 343 -1.61 25.46 12.48
N HIS A 344 -2.07 24.32 11.96
CA HIS A 344 -1.52 23.68 10.78
C HIS A 344 -2.64 23.44 9.77
N PHE A 345 -2.31 23.49 8.48
CA PHE A 345 -3.27 23.46 7.38
C PHE A 345 -4.11 22.17 7.36
N SER A 346 -3.58 21.06 7.88
CA SER A 346 -4.34 19.81 7.99
C SER A 346 -5.53 19.90 8.95
N ALA A 347 -5.58 20.90 9.84
CA ALA A 347 -6.74 21.18 10.69
C ALA A 347 -7.84 21.99 9.98
N LEU A 348 -7.57 22.48 8.76
CA LEU A 348 -8.48 23.29 7.95
C LEU A 348 -9.18 22.45 6.89
N LYS A 349 -10.39 22.87 6.51
CA LYS A 349 -11.07 22.36 5.31
C LYS A 349 -10.29 22.78 4.06
N PRO A 350 -10.24 21.97 2.98
CA PRO A 350 -9.42 22.27 1.80
C PRO A 350 -9.65 23.67 1.20
N GLN A 351 -10.90 24.13 1.17
CA GLN A 351 -11.28 25.46 0.69
C GLN A 351 -10.69 26.63 1.50
N ASP A 352 -10.37 26.39 2.78
CA ASP A 352 -9.88 27.41 3.71
C ASP A 352 -8.33 27.45 3.75
N GLN A 353 -7.66 26.40 3.29
CA GLN A 353 -6.18 26.28 3.34
C GLN A 353 -5.46 27.37 2.53
N GLU A 354 -6.09 27.90 1.48
CA GLU A 354 -5.52 28.99 0.68
C GLU A 354 -6.14 30.36 0.98
N THR A 355 -7.31 30.40 1.65
CA THR A 355 -8.12 31.62 1.78
C THR A 355 -8.18 32.20 3.19
N LEU A 356 -7.76 31.43 4.21
CA LEU A 356 -7.72 31.88 5.59
C LEU A 356 -6.76 33.06 5.77
N SER A 357 -7.23 34.13 6.39
CA SER A 357 -6.49 35.39 6.51
C SER A 357 -6.41 35.89 7.95
N LYS A 358 -5.40 36.72 8.23
CA LYS A 358 -5.26 37.39 9.53
C LYS A 358 -6.53 38.19 9.87
N GLY A 359 -7.05 37.99 11.08
CA GLY A 359 -8.26 38.66 11.58
C GLY A 359 -9.55 37.87 11.34
N ASP A 360 -9.51 36.76 10.58
CA ASP A 360 -10.68 35.90 10.41
C ASP A 360 -11.13 35.32 11.75
N ALA A 361 -12.45 35.31 11.96
CA ALA A 361 -13.07 34.66 13.10
C ALA A 361 -13.17 33.15 12.85
N VAL A 362 -12.72 32.37 13.81
CA VAL A 362 -12.68 30.90 13.72
C VAL A 362 -13.15 30.28 15.01
N ARG A 363 -13.85 29.15 14.87
CA ARG A 363 -14.15 28.22 15.97
C ARG A 363 -13.21 27.04 15.84
N PHE A 364 -12.59 26.63 16.93
CA PHE A 364 -11.61 25.54 16.91
C PHE A 364 -11.54 24.85 18.26
N GLY A 365 -11.14 23.57 18.25
CA GLY A 365 -10.77 22.84 19.43
C GLY A 365 -9.33 23.14 19.83
N VAL A 366 -9.04 23.13 21.14
CA VAL A 366 -7.67 23.22 21.64
C VAL A 366 -7.27 21.90 22.28
N VAL A 367 -6.17 21.32 21.80
CA VAL A 367 -5.51 20.19 22.44
C VAL A 367 -4.20 20.69 23.05
N LYS A 368 -4.03 20.50 24.36
CA LYS A 368 -2.73 20.75 25.00
C LYS A 368 -1.83 19.54 24.84
N ASP A 369 -0.67 19.76 24.22
CA ASP A 369 0.40 18.78 24.20
C ASP A 369 1.68 19.35 24.83
N LYS A 370 2.76 18.56 24.89
CA LYS A 370 4.02 18.97 25.53
C LYS A 370 4.66 20.19 24.85
N VAL A 371 4.40 20.35 23.56
CA VAL A 371 4.95 21.44 22.73
C VAL A 371 4.12 22.73 22.82
N GLY A 372 2.89 22.66 23.35
CA GLY A 372 1.99 23.79 23.48
C GLY A 372 0.55 23.48 23.03
N PRO A 373 -0.34 24.48 23.05
CA PRO A 373 -1.70 24.33 22.56
C PRO A 373 -1.73 24.30 21.02
N VAL A 374 -2.41 23.30 20.47
CA VAL A 374 -2.60 23.10 19.03
C VAL A 374 -4.09 23.19 18.70
N ALA A 375 -4.41 23.89 17.62
CA ALA A 375 -5.75 24.07 17.10
C ALA A 375 -6.14 22.86 16.24
N VAL A 376 -7.30 22.30 16.53
CA VAL A 376 -7.90 21.18 15.79
C VAL A 376 -9.32 21.52 15.37
N GLN A 377 -9.86 20.82 14.37
CA GLN A 377 -11.26 20.95 13.94
C GLN A 377 -11.64 22.43 13.68
N ILE A 378 -10.82 23.13 12.88
CA ILE A 378 -10.95 24.57 12.69
C ILE A 378 -12.05 24.85 11.66
N GLU A 379 -12.99 25.70 12.04
CA GLU A 379 -14.06 26.16 11.18
C GLU A 379 -14.08 27.69 11.14
N ARG A 380 -14.11 28.27 9.93
CA ARG A 380 -14.36 29.70 9.78
C ARG A 380 -15.78 30.01 10.26
N ILE A 381 -15.87 31.06 11.07
CA ILE A 381 -17.15 31.64 11.44
C ILE A 381 -17.46 32.66 10.34
N ASP A 382 -18.32 32.25 9.39
CA ASP A 382 -18.79 33.13 8.33
C ASP A 382 -19.41 34.39 8.97
N LEU A 383 -18.74 35.54 8.80
CA LEU A 383 -19.37 36.84 8.99
C LEU A 383 -20.42 36.97 7.88
N ALA A 384 -21.69 36.71 8.24
CA ALA A 384 -22.92 36.85 7.46
C ALA A 384 -22.77 37.24 5.97
N LYS A 385 -23.13 36.32 5.07
CA LYS A 385 -23.21 36.58 3.61
C LYS A 385 -24.22 37.69 3.32
N ASP A 386 -23.98 38.46 2.25
CA ASP A 386 -24.92 39.45 1.71
C ASP A 386 -26.35 38.85 1.63
N GLY A 387 -27.31 39.51 2.28
CA GLY A 387 -28.73 39.10 2.28
C GLY A 387 -29.28 38.45 3.55
N ASP A 388 -28.45 38.15 4.55
CA ASP A 388 -28.97 37.71 5.86
C ASP A 388 -29.57 38.89 6.65
N THR A 389 -30.78 38.69 7.18
CA THR A 389 -31.45 39.72 8.00
C THR A 389 -30.81 39.77 9.40
N LEU A 390 -30.01 40.81 9.65
CA LEU A 390 -29.35 41.11 10.91
C LEU A 390 -30.19 42.03 11.82
N PRO A 391 -30.20 41.81 13.15
CA PRO A 391 -30.74 42.76 14.11
C PRO A 391 -29.73 43.86 14.46
N GLY A 392 -30.22 45.07 14.66
CA GLY A 392 -29.39 46.19 15.13
C GLY A 392 -30.20 47.34 15.71
N VAL A 393 -29.48 48.34 16.19
CA VAL A 393 -30.06 49.55 16.80
C VAL A 393 -29.52 50.79 16.09
N ILE A 394 -30.41 51.71 15.70
CA ILE A 394 -29.99 53.00 15.11
C ILE A 394 -29.34 53.85 16.21
N ILE A 395 -28.03 54.09 16.09
CA ILE A 395 -27.25 54.83 17.09
C ILE A 395 -26.94 56.27 16.66
N ARG A 396 -27.01 56.58 15.36
CA ARG A 396 -26.74 57.92 14.82
C ARG A 396 -27.38 58.10 13.45
N PHE A 397 -27.83 59.31 13.12
CA PHE A 397 -28.14 59.70 11.74
C PHE A 397 -27.99 61.22 11.52
N ASP A 398 -27.76 61.63 10.27
CA ASP A 398 -27.64 63.02 9.83
C ASP A 398 -28.65 63.30 8.71
N PRO A 399 -29.75 64.05 9.00
CA PRO A 399 -30.77 64.38 8.00
C PRO A 399 -30.26 65.23 6.82
N LYS A 400 -29.23 66.07 7.02
CA LYS A 400 -28.67 66.90 5.95
C LYS A 400 -27.85 66.06 4.98
N ARG A 401 -27.09 65.09 5.50
CA ARG A 401 -26.26 64.17 4.71
C ARG A 401 -27.02 62.93 4.23
N LYS A 402 -28.25 62.70 4.72
CA LYS A 402 -29.11 61.57 4.37
C LYS A 402 -28.45 60.20 4.62
N ILE A 403 -27.73 60.08 5.74
CA ILE A 403 -27.07 58.84 6.16
C ILE A 403 -27.29 58.57 7.65
N GLY A 404 -27.17 57.31 8.07
CA GLY A 404 -27.16 56.90 9.47
C GLY A 404 -26.29 55.68 9.73
N VAL A 405 -26.24 55.27 11.00
CA VAL A 405 -25.42 54.16 11.50
C VAL A 405 -26.26 53.26 12.38
N ILE A 406 -26.21 51.95 12.09
CA ILE A 406 -26.78 50.88 12.89
C ILE A 406 -25.66 50.18 13.64
N LYS A 407 -25.83 49.98 14.94
CA LYS A 407 -24.96 49.14 15.76
C LYS A 407 -25.51 47.72 15.81
N THR A 408 -24.69 46.75 15.45
CA THR A 408 -25.05 45.31 15.47
C THR A 408 -24.95 44.72 16.89
N THR A 409 -25.49 43.52 17.09
CA THR A 409 -25.30 42.76 18.34
C THR A 409 -23.85 42.34 18.58
N THR A 410 -23.03 42.32 17.53
CA THR A 410 -21.57 42.06 17.58
C THR A 410 -20.74 43.33 17.75
N ASP A 411 -21.35 44.44 18.17
CA ASP A 411 -20.74 45.76 18.38
C ASP A 411 -20.19 46.48 17.12
N ARG A 412 -20.36 45.90 15.92
CA ARG A 412 -20.01 46.53 14.64
C ARG A 412 -20.92 47.71 14.28
N GLU A 413 -20.37 48.74 13.65
CA GLU A 413 -21.10 49.91 13.12
C GLU A 413 -21.28 49.80 11.61
N ILE A 414 -22.53 49.76 11.14
CA ILE A 414 -22.88 49.64 9.73
C ILE A 414 -23.61 50.90 9.26
N VAL A 415 -23.15 51.48 8.15
CA VAL A 415 -23.72 52.71 7.60
C VAL A 415 -24.94 52.38 6.74
N PHE A 416 -25.98 53.20 6.81
CA PHE A 416 -27.10 53.16 5.87
C PHE A 416 -27.38 54.52 5.24
N PRO A 417 -27.67 54.59 3.94
CA PRO A 417 -28.22 55.78 3.31
C PRO A 417 -29.73 55.83 3.54
N PHE A 418 -30.33 57.02 3.57
CA PHE A 418 -31.77 57.17 3.73
C PHE A 418 -32.56 56.57 2.56
N SER A 419 -31.93 56.38 1.40
CA SER A 419 -32.52 55.64 0.27
C SER A 419 -32.78 54.16 0.57
N SER A 420 -32.16 53.61 1.63
CA SER A 420 -32.39 52.24 2.09
C SER A 420 -33.55 52.11 3.09
N LEU A 421 -34.20 53.23 3.45
CA LEU A 421 -35.36 53.27 4.33
C LEU A 421 -36.65 53.35 3.51
N THR A 422 -37.71 52.66 3.97
CA THR A 422 -39.06 52.92 3.47
C THR A 422 -39.55 54.32 3.90
N GLN A 423 -40.48 54.92 3.16
CA GLN A 423 -41.02 56.25 3.47
C GLN A 423 -41.63 56.32 4.87
N ASP A 424 -42.37 55.29 5.30
CA ASP A 424 -42.94 55.19 6.65
C ASP A 424 -41.87 55.14 7.75
N LEU A 425 -40.76 54.44 7.51
CA LEU A 425 -39.65 54.35 8.45
C LEU A 425 -38.85 55.66 8.50
N LEU A 426 -38.69 56.34 7.37
CA LEU A 426 -38.01 57.62 7.30
C LEU A 426 -38.75 58.71 8.09
N GLU A 427 -40.08 58.73 8.05
CA GLU A 427 -40.92 59.68 8.80
C GLU A 427 -40.88 59.43 10.33
N LYS A 428 -40.58 58.19 10.75
CA LYS A 428 -40.56 57.76 12.15
C LYS A 428 -39.14 57.50 12.69
N LEU A 429 -38.10 57.93 11.98
CA LEU A 429 -36.72 57.61 12.30
C LEU A 429 -36.31 58.23 13.66
N GLU A 430 -35.90 57.40 14.61
CA GLU A 430 -35.49 57.82 15.95
C GLU A 430 -34.21 57.09 16.41
N LEU A 431 -33.45 57.73 17.31
CA LEU A 431 -32.31 57.08 17.97
C LEU A 431 -32.79 55.95 18.88
N ASN A 432 -31.97 54.92 19.03
CA ASN A 432 -32.26 53.70 19.78
C ASN A 432 -33.40 52.85 19.22
N MET A 433 -33.83 53.09 17.98
CA MET A 433 -34.81 52.26 17.30
C MET A 433 -34.20 50.89 16.95
N GLU A 434 -34.84 49.81 17.37
CA GLU A 434 -34.50 48.45 16.95
C GLU A 434 -34.97 48.18 15.52
N VAL A 435 -34.04 47.73 14.69
CA VAL A 435 -34.28 47.44 13.28
C VAL A 435 -33.75 46.05 12.91
N LEU A 436 -34.32 45.52 11.83
CA LEU A 436 -33.78 44.41 11.07
C LEU A 436 -33.31 44.96 9.73
N PHE A 437 -32.14 44.54 9.27
CA PHE A 437 -31.53 45.02 8.04
C PHE A 437 -30.72 43.91 7.38
N GLU A 438 -30.44 44.02 6.09
CA GLU A 438 -29.52 43.15 5.37
C GLU A 438 -28.26 43.95 5.05
N THR A 439 -27.12 43.29 4.89
CA THR A 439 -25.88 43.93 4.43
C THR A 439 -25.71 43.76 2.93
N LYS A 440 -25.14 44.78 2.30
CA LYS A 440 -24.65 44.75 0.93
C LYS A 440 -23.27 45.38 0.86
N SER A 441 -22.33 44.70 0.23
CA SER A 441 -21.02 45.28 -0.06
C SER A 441 -21.10 46.36 -1.16
N THR A 442 -20.53 47.54 -0.91
CA THR A 442 -20.50 48.67 -1.84
C THR A 442 -19.11 49.30 -1.87
N LEU A 443 -18.63 49.80 -3.01
CA LEU A 443 -17.34 50.50 -3.04
C LEU A 443 -17.45 51.86 -2.33
N GLY A 444 -16.56 52.08 -1.37
CA GLY A 444 -16.38 53.36 -0.69
C GLY A 444 -15.55 54.35 -1.49
N ILE A 445 -15.36 55.56 -0.94
CA ILE A 445 -14.59 56.66 -1.58
C ILE A 445 -13.09 56.32 -1.69
N SER A 446 -12.60 55.37 -0.89
CA SER A 446 -11.22 54.86 -0.92
C SER A 446 -11.00 53.69 -1.88
N ASP A 447 -11.99 53.35 -2.72
CA ASP A 447 -12.05 52.12 -3.52
C ASP A 447 -12.02 50.81 -2.69
N GLU A 448 -12.13 50.91 -1.36
CA GLU A 448 -12.29 49.76 -0.46
C GLU A 448 -13.77 49.39 -0.34
N PRO A 449 -14.11 48.08 -0.32
CA PRO A 449 -15.47 47.63 -0.08
C PRO A 449 -15.91 47.97 1.35
N ILE A 450 -17.03 48.68 1.45
CA ILE A 450 -17.69 49.01 2.72
C ILE A 450 -19.04 48.27 2.81
N GLU A 451 -19.33 47.72 3.98
CA GLU A 451 -20.64 47.14 4.28
C GLU A 451 -21.68 48.25 4.47
N GLN A 452 -22.75 48.18 3.69
CA GLN A 452 -23.88 49.09 3.76
C GLN A 452 -25.15 48.34 4.16
N ALA A 453 -25.90 48.89 5.11
CA ALA A 453 -27.20 48.35 5.50
C ALA A 453 -28.29 48.72 4.48
N ILE A 454 -28.98 47.70 3.99
CA ILE A 454 -30.09 47.76 3.04
C ILE A 454 -31.34 47.05 3.62
N ASN A 455 -32.49 47.20 2.96
CA ASN A 455 -33.75 46.54 3.34
C ASN A 455 -34.14 46.72 4.82
N ILE A 456 -33.95 47.94 5.34
CA ILE A 456 -34.11 48.23 6.77
C ILE A 456 -35.59 48.33 7.12
N ARG A 457 -35.99 47.57 8.15
CA ARG A 457 -37.36 47.52 8.66
C ARG A 457 -37.39 47.54 10.18
N PRO A 458 -38.36 48.22 10.82
CA PRO A 458 -38.44 48.28 12.27
C PRO A 458 -38.77 46.89 12.85
N ARG A 459 -38.11 46.54 13.96
CA ARG A 459 -38.34 45.28 14.65
C ARG A 459 -39.61 45.40 15.51
N LYS A 460 -40.68 44.68 15.15
CA LYS A 460 -41.93 44.69 15.93
C LYS A 460 -41.67 44.22 17.36
N LYS A 461 -41.92 45.08 18.36
CA LYS A 461 -41.97 44.67 19.78
C LYS A 461 -43.04 43.57 19.93
N LYS A 462 -42.70 42.42 20.52
CA LYS A 462 -43.70 41.44 20.98
C LYS A 462 -44.66 42.17 21.92
N GLY A 463 -45.91 42.33 21.53
CA GLY A 463 -46.96 42.88 22.38
C GLY A 463 -47.03 42.11 23.70
N GLY A 464 -47.15 42.84 24.81
CA GLY A 464 -47.33 42.28 26.14
C GLY A 464 -48.49 41.27 26.16
N LYS A 465 -48.31 40.18 26.91
CA LYS A 465 -49.33 39.17 27.17
C LYS A 465 -50.64 39.85 27.59
N LYS A 466 -51.73 39.57 26.85
CA LYS A 466 -53.09 39.77 27.35
C LYS A 466 -53.22 39.00 28.69
N PRO A 467 -53.76 39.58 29.78
CA PRO A 467 -54.01 38.84 31.00
C PRO A 467 -54.92 37.63 30.71
N PRO A 468 -54.72 36.49 31.38
CA PRO A 468 -55.58 35.32 31.19
C PRO A 468 -57.02 35.66 31.55
N ALA A 469 -57.97 35.10 30.78
CA ALA A 469 -59.39 35.24 31.06
C ALA A 469 -59.73 34.68 32.46
N PRO A 470 -60.71 35.26 33.19
CA PRO A 470 -61.11 34.73 34.48
C PRO A 470 -61.66 33.30 34.34
N PRO A 471 -61.47 32.42 35.34
CA PRO A 471 -62.06 31.09 35.31
C PRO A 471 -63.60 31.18 35.29
N PRO A 472 -64.28 30.19 34.68
CA PRO A 472 -65.74 30.17 34.62
C PRO A 472 -66.34 30.14 36.04
N PRO A 473 -67.49 30.78 36.27
CA PRO A 473 -68.14 30.78 37.58
C PRO A 473 -68.61 29.37 37.95
N ASP A 474 -68.32 28.96 39.19
CA ASP A 474 -68.86 27.75 39.80
C ASP A 474 -70.40 27.77 39.74
N GLY A 475 -70.95 26.91 38.89
CA GLY A 475 -72.37 26.60 38.86
C GLY A 475 -72.69 25.51 39.86
N LYS A 476 -73.31 25.92 40.97
CA LYS A 476 -74.23 25.22 41.89
C LYS A 476 -74.16 23.70 42.03
#